data_AF-A0A952QKV9-F1
#
_entry.id   AF-A0A952QKV9-F1
#
_cell.length_a   1.000
_cell.length_b   1.000
_cell.length_c   1.000
_cell.angle_alpha   90.00
_cell.angle_beta   90.00
_cell.angle_gamma   90.00
#
_symmetry.space_group_name_H-M   'P 1'
#
loop_
_entity.id
_entity.type
_entity.pdbx_description
1 polymer ?
#
loop_
_entity_poly.entity_id
_entity_poly.type
_entity_poly.pdbx_seq_one_letter_code
_entity_poly.pdbx_strand_id
1 'polypeptide(L)'
;MAKSLEQIKASLKLKTAPKEGALTLRVGKRKVVLPFEVRLLECDNYLFVHIPPAAEILRSGDESFAVVEDVKAAEAAANEFKKSRRRRRVGSRTTADVPAELKEALSKVPAGFKLVYGPDGSPRLAKSRARRKK
;
A
#
# COMPACT_ATOMS: atom_id res chain seq x y z
N MET A 1 44.21 -13.35 19.14
CA MET A 1 43.46 -12.69 18.04
C MET A 1 42.31 -11.90 18.63
N ALA A 2 42.14 -10.64 18.21
CA ALA A 2 40.97 -9.87 18.59
C ALA A 2 39.72 -10.52 17.99
N LYS A 3 38.69 -10.75 18.81
CA LYS A 3 37.42 -11.29 18.32
C LYS A 3 36.76 -10.25 17.41
N SER A 4 36.23 -10.70 16.27
CA SER A 4 35.42 -9.82 15.43
C SER A 4 34.10 -9.48 16.13
N LEU A 5 33.50 -8.35 15.77
CA LEU A 5 32.21 -7.92 16.32
C LEU A 5 31.11 -8.98 16.09
N GLU A 6 31.15 -9.65 14.93
CA GLU A 6 30.25 -10.76 14.61
C GLU A 6 30.46 -11.97 15.51
N GLN A 7 31.71 -12.34 15.80
CA GLN A 7 32.04 -13.41 16.74
C GLN A 7 31.57 -13.09 18.17
N ILE A 8 31.68 -11.82 18.58
CA ILE A 8 31.15 -11.36 19.88
C ILE A 8 29.62 -11.51 19.91
N LYS A 9 28.90 -11.02 18.89
CA LYS A 9 27.44 -11.17 18.78
C LYS A 9 27.00 -12.64 18.79
N ALA A 10 27.70 -13.51 18.07
CA ALA A 10 27.41 -14.94 18.04
C ALA A 10 27.58 -15.58 19.43
N SER A 11 28.64 -15.21 20.16
CA SER A 11 28.85 -15.71 21.52
C SER A 11 27.78 -15.23 22.51
N LEU A 12 27.29 -13.98 22.36
CA LEU A 12 26.23 -13.43 23.20
C LEU A 12 24.89 -14.15 22.95
N LYS A 13 24.58 -14.50 21.70
CA LYS A 13 23.38 -15.27 21.33
C LYS A 13 23.27 -16.64 22.01
N LEU A 14 24.41 -17.24 22.40
CA LEU A 14 24.41 -18.51 23.14
C LEU A 14 24.13 -18.32 24.64
N LYS A 15 24.33 -17.11 25.18
CA LYS A 15 24.14 -16.79 26.59
C LYS A 15 22.76 -16.20 26.91
N THR A 16 22.03 -15.78 25.89
CA THR A 16 20.67 -15.22 26.05
C THR A 16 19.65 -16.28 26.40
N ALA A 17 18.68 -15.92 27.23
CA ALA A 17 17.48 -16.71 27.47
C ALA A 17 16.35 -16.29 26.49
N PRO A 18 15.49 -17.24 26.08
CA PRO A 18 14.30 -16.91 25.32
C PRO A 18 13.26 -16.21 26.19
N LYS A 19 12.65 -15.15 25.65
CA LYS A 19 11.60 -14.38 26.31
C LYS A 19 10.46 -14.14 25.33
N GLU A 20 9.32 -14.73 25.62
CA GLU A 20 8.08 -14.54 24.87
C GLU A 20 7.44 -13.19 25.22
N GLY A 21 6.71 -12.61 24.26
CA GLY A 21 5.93 -11.38 24.47
C GLY A 21 6.74 -10.12 24.79
N ALA A 22 8.06 -10.14 24.60
CA ALA A 22 8.94 -9.00 24.88
C ALA A 22 8.81 -7.89 23.83
N LEU A 23 8.46 -8.24 22.58
CA LEU A 23 8.25 -7.29 21.51
C LEU A 23 6.82 -6.77 21.50
N THR A 24 6.69 -5.45 21.45
CA THR A 24 5.40 -4.78 21.34
C THR A 24 5.41 -3.82 20.17
N LEU A 25 4.33 -3.84 19.39
CA LEU A 25 4.11 -2.93 18.28
C LEU A 25 2.96 -1.98 18.64
N ARG A 26 3.12 -0.69 18.32
CA ARG A 26 2.03 0.28 18.47
C ARG A 26 1.29 0.42 17.15
N VAL A 27 0.02 -0.02 17.11
CA VAL A 27 -0.87 0.11 15.96
C VAL A 27 -1.92 1.17 16.29
N GLY A 28 -1.69 2.39 15.79
CA GLY A 28 -2.48 3.56 16.16
C GLY A 28 -2.37 3.87 17.66
N LYS A 29 -3.47 3.71 18.40
CA LYS A 29 -3.53 3.97 19.86
C LYS A 29 -3.30 2.71 20.72
N ARG A 30 -3.37 1.52 20.13
CA ARG A 30 -3.24 0.24 20.86
C ARG A 30 -1.79 -0.23 20.86
N LYS A 31 -1.31 -0.69 22.03
CA LYS A 31 -0.04 -1.41 22.17
C LYS A 31 -0.37 -2.90 22.10
N VAL A 32 0.22 -3.60 21.15
CA VAL A 32 -0.05 -5.03 20.93
C VAL A 32 1.25 -5.81 21.09
N VAL A 33 1.18 -6.96 21.74
CA VAL A 33 2.31 -7.88 21.92
C VAL A 33 2.44 -8.75 20.66
N LEU A 34 3.66 -8.87 20.15
CA LEU A 34 3.96 -9.72 18.99
C LEU A 34 4.27 -11.14 19.46
N PRO A 35 3.82 -12.18 18.73
CA PRO A 35 4.04 -13.59 19.09
C PRO A 35 5.44 -14.06 18.67
N PHE A 36 6.49 -13.30 18.95
CA PHE A 36 7.86 -13.66 18.65
C PHE A 36 8.64 -13.97 19.92
N GLU A 37 9.43 -15.04 19.86
CA GLU A 37 10.43 -15.35 20.87
C GLU A 37 11.66 -14.47 20.66
N VAL A 38 11.96 -13.63 21.65
CA VAL A 38 13.09 -12.72 21.61
C VAL A 38 14.15 -13.20 22.57
N ARG A 39 15.41 -13.16 22.16
CA ARG A 39 16.53 -13.51 23.02
C ARG A 39 17.19 -12.25 23.55
N LEU A 40 17.22 -12.12 24.88
CA LEU A 40 17.66 -10.91 25.57
C LEU A 40 18.74 -11.21 26.59
N LEU A 41 19.67 -10.27 26.75
CA LEU A 41 20.64 -10.24 27.84
C LEU A 41 20.84 -8.78 28.26
N GLU A 42 20.64 -8.52 29.54
CA GLU A 42 20.67 -7.18 30.14
C GLU A 42 21.77 -7.12 31.19
N CYS A 43 22.50 -6.02 31.19
CA CYS A 43 23.46 -5.63 32.22
C CYS A 43 23.39 -4.11 32.40
N ASP A 44 23.99 -3.58 33.48
CA ASP A 44 23.77 -2.21 33.98
C ASP A 44 23.76 -1.10 32.89
N ASN A 45 24.63 -1.21 31.89
CA ASN A 45 24.78 -0.22 30.83
C ASN A 45 24.44 -0.73 29.42
N TYR A 46 24.10 -2.02 29.27
CA TYR A 46 23.98 -2.65 27.95
C TYR A 46 22.80 -3.60 27.86
N LEU A 47 22.12 -3.53 26.72
CA LEU A 47 21.08 -4.48 26.34
C LEU A 47 21.47 -5.16 25.03
N PHE A 48 21.61 -6.48 25.06
CA PHE A 48 21.74 -7.31 23.87
C PHE A 48 20.37 -7.88 23.50
N VAL A 49 19.92 -7.60 22.28
CA VAL A 49 18.65 -8.10 21.74
C VAL A 49 18.92 -8.88 20.45
N HIS A 50 18.45 -10.11 20.39
CA HIS A 50 18.43 -10.91 19.17
C HIS A 50 16.98 -11.28 18.82
N ILE A 51 16.52 -10.77 17.69
CA ILE A 51 15.22 -11.07 17.08
C ILE A 51 15.51 -11.98 15.88
N PRO A 52 15.00 -13.22 15.84
CA PRO A 52 15.14 -14.08 14.68
C PRO A 52 14.57 -13.40 13.42
N PRO A 53 15.20 -13.55 12.24
CA PRO A 53 14.62 -13.08 10.99
C PRO A 53 13.38 -13.93 10.69
N ALA A 54 12.19 -13.37 10.92
CA ALA A 54 10.91 -13.99 10.61
C ALA A 54 10.05 -13.01 9.80
N ALA A 55 9.43 -13.50 8.73
CA ALA A 55 8.50 -12.76 7.90
C ALA A 55 7.13 -13.43 7.98
N GLU A 56 6.30 -12.97 8.92
CA GLU A 56 5.00 -13.57 9.21
C GLU A 56 3.85 -12.64 8.80
N ILE A 57 2.73 -13.25 8.41
CA ILE A 57 1.45 -12.54 8.25
C ILE A 57 0.71 -12.64 9.58
N LEU A 58 0.45 -11.48 10.18
CA LEU A 58 -0.23 -11.39 11.46
C LEU A 58 -1.67 -10.89 11.27
N ARG A 59 -2.64 -11.63 11.80
CA ARG A 59 -4.03 -11.21 11.85
C ARG A 59 -4.31 -10.52 13.17
N SER A 60 -4.96 -9.35 13.11
CA SER A 60 -5.42 -8.66 14.31
C SER A 60 -6.55 -9.44 14.96
N GLY A 61 -6.34 -9.89 16.20
CA GLY A 61 -7.38 -10.35 17.11
C GLY A 61 -7.79 -9.23 18.08
N ASP A 62 -8.64 -9.57 19.06
CA ASP A 62 -9.17 -8.59 20.02
C ASP A 62 -8.09 -8.02 20.96
N GLU A 63 -7.10 -8.84 21.35
CA GLU A 63 -6.02 -8.45 22.28
C GLU A 63 -4.60 -8.78 21.80
N SER A 64 -4.43 -9.72 20.86
CA SER A 64 -3.12 -10.15 20.35
C SER A 64 -3.13 -10.34 18.83
N PHE A 65 -1.94 -10.38 18.25
CA PHE A 65 -1.74 -10.81 16.88
C PHE A 65 -1.52 -12.32 16.82
N ALA A 66 -2.30 -13.00 16.00
CA ALA A 66 -2.10 -14.42 15.70
C ALA A 66 -1.40 -14.59 14.36
N VAL A 67 -0.50 -15.56 14.27
CA VAL A 67 0.16 -15.95 13.02
C VAL A 67 -0.87 -16.63 12.12
N VAL A 68 -0.88 -16.24 10.84
CA VAL A 68 -1.74 -16.86 9.83
C VAL A 68 -1.00 -18.06 9.24
N GLU A 69 -1.46 -19.26 9.59
CA GLU A 69 -0.86 -20.52 9.11
C GLU A 69 -1.55 -21.08 7.86
N ASP A 70 -2.79 -20.67 7.59
CA ASP A 70 -3.56 -21.15 6.43
C ASP A 70 -3.20 -20.39 5.14
N VAL A 71 -2.95 -21.15 4.07
CA VAL A 71 -2.55 -20.62 2.75
C VAL A 71 -3.64 -19.73 2.15
N LYS A 72 -4.92 -20.11 2.26
CA LYS A 72 -6.03 -19.30 1.70
C LYS A 72 -6.15 -17.97 2.44
N ALA A 73 -6.03 -17.98 3.76
CA ALA A 73 -6.01 -16.77 4.57
C ALA A 73 -4.79 -15.88 4.26
N ALA A 74 -3.62 -16.48 4.04
CA ALA A 74 -2.41 -15.75 3.64
C ALA A 74 -2.55 -15.08 2.27
N GLU A 75 -3.12 -15.76 1.28
CA GLU A 75 -3.40 -15.20 -0.05
C GLU A 75 -4.39 -14.03 0.01
N ALA A 76 -5.44 -14.16 0.83
CA ALA A 76 -6.39 -13.08 1.06
C ALA A 76 -5.70 -11.84 1.66
N ALA A 77 -4.91 -12.02 2.72
CA ALA A 77 -4.16 -10.93 3.35
C ALA A 77 -3.16 -10.27 2.37
N ALA A 78 -2.45 -11.07 1.57
CA ALA A 78 -1.53 -10.56 0.54
C ALA A 78 -2.25 -9.70 -0.50
N ASN A 79 -3.50 -10.04 -0.83
CA ASN A 79 -4.33 -9.24 -1.72
C ASN A 79 -4.82 -7.94 -1.06
N GLU A 80 -5.12 -7.94 0.24
CA GLU A 80 -5.49 -6.73 0.98
C GLU A 80 -4.33 -5.73 1.09
N PHE A 81 -3.09 -6.20 1.27
CA PHE A 81 -1.91 -5.33 1.29
C PHE A 81 -1.64 -4.62 -0.04
N LYS A 82 -2.20 -5.12 -1.15
CA LYS A 82 -2.12 -4.43 -2.45
C LYS A 82 -3.00 -3.20 -2.40
N LYS A 83 -2.43 -2.05 -2.01
CA LYS A 83 -3.10 -0.74 -2.09
C LYS A 83 -3.74 -0.57 -3.46
N SER A 84 -5.07 -0.45 -3.48
CA SER A 84 -5.82 -0.13 -4.70
C SER A 84 -5.27 1.19 -5.25
N ARG A 85 -4.54 1.14 -6.36
CA ARG A 85 -4.20 2.32 -7.17
C ARG A 85 -5.47 2.80 -7.88
N ARG A 86 -6.55 3.09 -7.15
CA ARG A 86 -7.72 3.75 -7.72
C ARG A 86 -7.32 5.19 -8.01
N ARG A 87 -6.93 5.44 -9.27
CA ARG A 87 -6.86 6.81 -9.81
C ARG A 87 -8.21 7.47 -9.52
N ARG A 88 -8.20 8.49 -8.65
CA ARG A 88 -9.36 9.32 -8.34
C ARG A 88 -9.78 10.01 -9.64
N ARG A 89 -10.71 9.42 -10.39
CA ARG A 89 -11.35 10.10 -11.51
C ARG A 89 -12.20 11.20 -10.90
N VAL A 90 -11.71 12.42 -10.94
CA VAL A 90 -12.53 13.61 -10.72
C VAL A 90 -13.52 13.64 -11.89
N GLY A 91 -14.70 13.07 -11.68
CA GLY A 91 -15.81 13.22 -12.59
C GLY A 91 -16.33 14.64 -12.43
N SER A 92 -15.88 15.57 -13.27
CA SER A 92 -16.59 16.84 -13.43
C SER A 92 -17.95 16.52 -14.05
N ARG A 93 -19.00 16.56 -13.23
CA ARG A 93 -20.41 16.45 -13.64
C ARG A 93 -21.09 17.82 -13.55
N THR A 94 -20.44 18.88 -14.03
CA THR A 94 -21.14 20.14 -14.30
C THR A 94 -21.74 20.06 -15.69
N THR A 95 -23.04 19.77 -15.77
CA THR A 95 -23.84 19.97 -16.97
C THR A 95 -24.19 21.45 -17.05
N ALA A 96 -23.46 22.21 -17.87
CA ALA A 96 -23.82 23.58 -18.18
C ALA A 96 -24.89 23.58 -19.28
N ASP A 97 -25.92 24.42 -19.12
CA ASP A 97 -26.94 24.60 -20.15
C ASP A 97 -26.33 25.27 -21.38
N VAL A 98 -26.48 24.62 -22.54
CA VAL A 98 -25.95 25.12 -23.81
C VAL A 98 -26.98 26.11 -24.41
N PRO A 99 -26.59 27.37 -24.69
CA PRO A 99 -27.43 28.35 -25.40
C PRO A 99 -28.02 27.81 -26.71
N ALA A 100 -29.23 28.25 -27.07
CA ALA A 100 -29.97 27.73 -28.23
C ALA A 100 -29.21 27.92 -29.56
N GLU A 101 -28.56 29.06 -29.75
CA GLU A 101 -27.76 29.38 -30.93
C GLU A 101 -26.62 28.38 -31.16
N LEU A 102 -25.99 27.91 -30.08
CA LEU A 102 -24.92 26.92 -30.17
C LEU A 102 -25.46 25.53 -30.52
N LYS A 103 -26.69 25.19 -30.13
CA LYS A 103 -27.30 23.90 -30.51
C LYS A 103 -27.54 23.82 -32.02
N GLU A 104 -28.00 24.92 -32.63
CA GLU A 104 -28.21 25.02 -34.07
C GLU A 104 -26.89 25.01 -34.86
N ALA A 105 -25.84 25.64 -34.32
CA ALA A 105 -24.52 25.59 -34.93
C ALA A 105 -23.89 24.19 -34.84
N LEU A 106 -24.06 23.49 -33.70
CA LEU A 106 -23.50 22.16 -33.48
C LEU A 106 -24.21 21.06 -34.29
N SER A 107 -25.49 21.24 -34.65
CA SER A 107 -26.21 20.27 -35.49
C SER A 107 -25.70 20.22 -36.94
N LYS A 108 -25.03 21.29 -37.40
CA LYS A 108 -24.38 21.34 -38.73
C LYS A 108 -23.06 20.57 -38.80
N VAL A 109 -22.54 20.07 -37.67
CA VAL A 109 -21.30 19.29 -37.64
C VAL A 109 -21.56 17.89 -38.20
N PRO A 110 -20.79 17.45 -39.23
CA PRO A 110 -20.98 16.12 -39.82
C PRO A 110 -20.79 14.99 -38.80
N ALA A 111 -21.60 13.93 -38.94
CA ALA A 111 -21.51 12.75 -38.09
C ALA A 111 -20.08 12.15 -38.12
N GLY A 112 -19.55 11.81 -36.94
CA GLY A 112 -18.21 11.25 -36.81
C GLY A 112 -17.09 12.29 -36.73
N PHE A 113 -17.39 13.59 -36.71
CA PHE A 113 -16.44 14.68 -36.44
C PHE A 113 -16.76 15.39 -35.13
N LYS A 114 -15.75 16.02 -34.53
CA LYS A 114 -15.87 16.89 -33.35
C LYS A 114 -15.15 18.22 -33.58
N LEU A 115 -15.66 19.29 -33.00
CA LEU A 115 -14.96 20.58 -32.99
C LEU A 115 -13.76 20.51 -32.04
N VAL A 116 -12.61 20.97 -32.53
CA VAL A 116 -11.34 21.06 -31.78
C VAL A 116 -10.66 22.36 -32.18
N TYR A 117 -9.90 22.96 -31.27
CA TYR A 117 -9.08 24.11 -31.61
C TYR A 117 -7.75 23.69 -32.26
N GLY A 118 -7.35 24.41 -33.30
CA GLY A 118 -6.02 24.31 -33.90
C GLY A 118 -4.94 24.94 -33.01
N PRO A 119 -3.65 24.81 -33.40
CA PRO A 119 -2.55 25.48 -32.71
C PRO A 119 -2.69 27.02 -32.71
N ASP A 120 -3.37 27.56 -33.72
CA ASP A 120 -3.62 29.00 -33.87
C ASP A 120 -4.91 29.47 -33.15
N GLY A 121 -5.54 28.60 -32.34
CA GLY A 121 -6.79 28.91 -31.66
C GLY A 121 -8.03 28.95 -32.56
N SER A 122 -7.90 28.67 -33.86
CA SER A 122 -9.03 28.59 -34.80
C SER A 122 -9.82 27.27 -34.63
N PRO A 123 -11.16 27.29 -34.73
CA PRO A 123 -11.96 26.07 -34.66
C PRO A 123 -11.80 25.23 -35.93
N ARG A 124 -11.55 23.93 -35.76
CA ARG A 124 -11.45 22.93 -36.84
C ARG A 124 -12.21 21.65 -36.52
N LEU A 125 -12.61 20.93 -37.56
CA LEU A 125 -13.22 19.61 -37.42
C LEU A 125 -12.15 18.51 -37.34
N ALA A 126 -12.23 17.66 -36.31
CA ALA A 126 -11.37 16.50 -36.15
C ALA A 126 -12.19 15.21 -36.13
N LYS A 127 -11.72 14.17 -36.83
CA LYS A 127 -12.39 12.87 -36.88
C LYS A 127 -12.44 12.24 -35.49
N SER A 128 -13.65 11.87 -35.06
CA SER A 128 -13.88 11.11 -33.84
C SER A 128 -13.32 9.69 -34.02
N ARG A 129 -12.54 9.22 -33.07
CA ARG A 129 -12.03 7.85 -33.07
C ARG A 129 -12.99 6.98 -32.25
N ALA A 130 -13.61 5.99 -32.87
CA ALA A 130 -14.35 4.97 -32.14
C ALA A 130 -13.36 4.13 -31.31
N ARG A 131 -13.51 4.16 -29.99
CA ARG A 131 -12.79 3.22 -29.12
C ARG A 131 -13.54 1.90 -29.15
N ARG A 132 -12.85 0.78 -29.39
CA ARG A 132 -13.43 -0.55 -29.22
C ARG A 132 -13.94 -0.66 -27.77
N LYS A 133 -15.19 -1.08 -27.61
CA LYS A 133 -15.72 -1.44 -26.28
C LYS A 133 -14.90 -2.64 -25.78
N LYS A 134 -14.49 -2.57 -24.51
CA LYS A 134 -13.77 -3.65 -23.84
C LYS A 134 -14.75 -4.74 -23.44
#